data_AF-A0A847VJ48-F1
#
_entry.id   AF-A0A847VJ48-F1
#
_cell.length_a   1.000
_cell.length_b   1.000
_cell.length_c   1.000
_cell.angle_alpha   90.00
_cell.angle_beta   90.00
_cell.angle_gamma   90.00
#
_symmetry.space_group_name_H-M   'P 1'
#
loop_
_entity.id
_entity.type
_entity.pdbx_description
1 polymer ?
#
loop_
_entity_poly.entity_id
_entity_poly.type
_entity_poly.pdbx_seq_one_letter_code
_entity_poly.pdbx_strand_id
1 'polypeptide(L)'
;ATTDCAPCDSARQFLQRRGIPYRERRIAGDEDAQAFETALGARTVPALTIGAQRLRGWSEGDWSAYLDAAGYPRESRLPRGWQAPPATPLVAQRPAATPAPPAEAAPPLDAPTVAPAPAGLRF
;
A
#
# COMPACT_ATOMS: atom_id res chain seq x y z
N ALA A 1 14.41 -6.71 -11.01
CA ALA A 1 14.60 -6.38 -9.59
C ALA A 1 15.78 -5.41 -9.45
N THR A 2 15.52 -4.14 -9.21
CA THR A 2 16.60 -3.14 -9.05
C THR A 2 17.16 -3.25 -7.63
N THR A 3 17.99 -4.27 -7.40
CA THR A 3 18.66 -4.49 -6.11
C THR A 3 19.75 -3.45 -5.85
N ASP A 4 20.26 -2.80 -6.89
CA ASP A 4 21.26 -1.74 -6.81
C ASP A 4 20.73 -0.48 -7.54
N CYS A 5 20.37 0.55 -6.78
CA CYS A 5 19.88 1.83 -7.31
C CYS A 5 20.55 2.98 -6.55
N ALA A 6 21.67 3.48 -7.05
CA ALA A 6 22.40 4.61 -6.49
C ALA A 6 21.52 5.87 -6.22
N PRO A 7 20.66 6.33 -7.17
CA PRO A 7 19.82 7.50 -6.91
C PRO A 7 18.72 7.20 -5.88
N CYS A 8 18.23 5.95 -5.80
CA CYS A 8 17.30 5.54 -4.75
C CYS A 8 17.95 5.58 -3.37
N ASP A 9 19.19 5.11 -3.25
CA ASP A 9 19.93 5.18 -2.00
C ASP A 9 20.17 6.63 -1.54
N SER A 10 20.60 7.49 -2.47
CA SER A 10 20.78 8.92 -2.21
C SER A 10 19.50 9.58 -1.67
N ALA A 11 18.36 9.24 -2.27
CA ALA A 11 17.05 9.71 -1.82
C ALA A 11 16.68 9.24 -0.41
N ARG A 12 16.93 7.96 -0.09
CA ARG A 12 16.69 7.42 1.27
C ARG A 12 17.56 8.12 2.30
N GLN A 13 18.85 8.25 2.01
CA GLN A 13 19.79 8.92 2.90
C GLN A 13 19.37 10.37 3.13
N PHE A 14 18.92 11.08 2.10
CA PHE A 14 18.41 12.44 2.26
C PHE A 14 17.19 12.52 3.20
N LEU A 15 16.19 11.66 3.02
CA LEU A 15 15.01 11.64 3.91
C LEU A 15 15.40 11.31 5.36
N GLN A 16 16.35 10.39 5.56
CA GLN A 16 16.86 10.03 6.88
C GLN A 16 17.65 11.19 7.53
N ARG A 17 18.54 11.86 6.78
CA ARG A 17 19.28 13.04 7.26
C ARG A 17 18.34 14.16 7.68
N ARG A 18 17.30 14.39 6.89
CA ARG A 18 16.27 15.40 7.19
C ARG A 18 15.32 14.98 8.30
N GLY A 19 15.33 13.71 8.70
CA GLY A 19 14.44 13.16 9.72
C GLY A 19 12.97 13.19 9.29
N ILE A 20 12.70 12.86 8.03
CA ILE A 20 11.34 12.75 7.51
C ILE A 20 10.90 11.29 7.64
N PRO A 21 9.76 11.00 8.30
CA PRO A 21 9.21 9.66 8.31
C PRO A 21 8.66 9.28 6.93
N TYR A 22 9.08 8.15 6.39
CA TYR A 22 8.66 7.68 5.08
C TYR A 22 8.34 6.17 5.07
N ARG A 23 7.65 5.73 4.01
CA ARG A 23 7.40 4.32 3.71
C ARG A 23 8.04 4.01 2.36
N GLU A 24 8.99 3.09 2.34
CA GLU A 24 9.65 2.66 1.12
C GLU A 24 8.91 1.48 0.49
N ARG A 25 8.66 1.58 -0.81
CA ARG A 25 8.13 0.50 -1.63
C ARG A 25 9.11 0.16 -2.75
N ARG A 26 9.45 -1.11 -2.90
CA ARG A 26 10.37 -1.62 -3.92
C ARG A 26 9.63 -2.25 -5.09
N ILE A 27 10.21 -2.10 -6.27
CA ILE A 27 9.76 -2.78 -7.50
C ILE A 27 10.49 -4.13 -7.56
N ALA A 28 9.81 -5.20 -7.14
CA ALA A 28 10.39 -6.54 -7.10
C ALA A 28 10.15 -7.31 -8.41
N GLY A 29 8.98 -7.13 -9.04
CA GLY A 29 8.62 -7.75 -10.32
C GLY A 29 7.81 -6.85 -11.25
N ASP A 30 7.34 -7.42 -12.36
CA ASP A 30 6.58 -6.72 -13.40
C ASP A 30 5.26 -6.14 -12.90
N GLU A 31 4.56 -6.85 -12.01
CA GLU A 31 3.34 -6.35 -11.38
C GLU A 31 3.60 -5.07 -10.57
N ASP A 32 4.71 -5.01 -9.85
CA ASP A 32 5.13 -3.79 -9.17
C ASP A 32 5.45 -2.67 -10.17
N ALA A 33 6.08 -2.99 -11.29
CA ALA A 33 6.44 -2.00 -12.31
C ALA A 33 5.19 -1.40 -12.98
N GLN A 34 4.17 -2.22 -13.25
CA GLN A 34 2.89 -1.76 -13.79
C GLN A 34 2.10 -0.93 -12.76
N ALA A 35 2.06 -1.38 -11.50
CA ALA A 35 1.41 -0.63 -10.43
C ALA A 35 2.14 0.70 -10.15
N PHE A 36 3.47 0.72 -10.26
CA PHE A 36 4.27 1.94 -10.14
C PHE A 36 3.94 2.94 -11.24
N GLU A 37 3.92 2.47 -12.49
CA GLU A 37 3.57 3.29 -13.65
C GLU A 37 2.15 3.82 -13.55
N THR A 38 1.19 3.01 -13.11
CA THR A 38 -0.21 3.44 -12.93
C THR A 38 -0.33 4.50 -11.84
N ALA A 39 0.37 4.33 -10.72
CA ALA A 39 0.29 5.25 -9.59
C ALA A 39 0.99 6.60 -9.88
N LEU A 40 2.12 6.56 -10.58
CA LEU A 40 2.97 7.73 -10.77
C LEU A 40 2.90 8.33 -12.17
N GLY A 41 2.40 7.59 -13.16
CA GLY A 41 2.38 7.96 -14.59
C GLY A 41 3.75 7.91 -15.26
N ALA A 42 4.71 7.18 -14.68
CA ALA A 42 6.07 6.98 -15.19
C ALA A 42 6.74 5.78 -14.53
N ARG A 43 7.79 5.24 -15.17
CA ARG A 43 8.69 4.20 -14.61
C ARG A 43 10.02 4.74 -14.08
N THR A 44 10.09 6.05 -13.82
CA THR A 44 11.31 6.71 -13.31
C THR A 44 11.43 6.51 -11.81
N VAL A 45 12.52 5.87 -11.38
CA VAL A 45 12.90 5.72 -9.97
C VAL A 45 14.14 6.57 -9.65
N PRO A 46 14.29 7.05 -8.41
CA PRO A 46 13.29 7.04 -7.35
C PRO A 46 12.13 8.00 -7.64
N ALA A 47 11.04 7.85 -6.91
CA ALA A 47 9.91 8.78 -6.94
C ALA A 47 9.39 8.98 -5.51
N LEU A 48 8.84 10.16 -5.25
CA LEU A 48 8.31 10.55 -3.95
C LEU A 48 6.88 11.06 -4.11
N THR A 49 5.98 10.60 -3.25
CA THR A 49 4.61 11.12 -3.18
C THR A 49 4.41 11.84 -1.85
N ILE A 50 3.94 13.08 -1.90
CA ILE A 50 3.62 13.91 -0.74
C ILE A 50 2.15 14.32 -0.85
N GLY A 51 1.27 13.67 -0.09
CA GLY A 51 -0.17 13.83 -0.27
C GLY A 51 -0.58 13.47 -1.70
N ALA A 52 -1.12 14.44 -2.44
CA ALA A 52 -1.47 14.29 -3.85
C ALA A 52 -0.32 14.62 -4.83
N GLN A 53 0.75 15.25 -4.36
CA GLN A 53 1.89 15.63 -5.20
C GLN A 53 2.80 14.44 -5.44
N ARG A 54 3.27 14.29 -6.69
CA ARG A 54 4.16 13.21 -7.11
C ARG A 54 5.40 13.80 -7.76
N LEU A 55 6.56 13.41 -7.26
CA LEU A 55 7.88 13.79 -7.75
C LEU A 55 8.52 12.56 -8.36
N ARG A 56 9.09 12.72 -9.54
CA ARG A 56 9.70 11.63 -10.31
C ARG A 56 11.17 11.95 -10.48
N GLY A 57 12.02 10.95 -10.32
CA GLY A 57 13.47 11.14 -10.31
C GLY A 57 13.99 11.70 -9.00
N TRP A 58 15.31 11.65 -8.86
CA TRP A 58 16.03 12.20 -7.72
C TRP A 58 16.60 13.57 -8.07
N SER A 59 16.29 14.56 -7.24
CA SER A 59 16.93 15.87 -7.23
C SER A 59 16.81 16.41 -5.81
N GLU A 60 17.94 16.66 -5.14
CA GLU A 60 17.93 17.12 -3.76
C GLU A 60 17.20 18.47 -3.61
N GLY A 61 17.42 19.38 -4.57
CA GLY A 61 16.78 20.70 -4.59
C GLY A 61 15.27 20.63 -4.73
N ASP A 62 14.76 19.84 -5.70
CA ASP A 62 13.33 19.65 -5.90
C ASP A 62 12.69 18.97 -4.68
N TRP A 63 13.27 17.86 -4.22
CA TRP A 63 12.73 17.14 -3.08
C TRP A 63 12.71 18.02 -1.84
N SER A 64 13.78 18.79 -1.59
CA SER A 64 13.78 19.75 -0.49
C SER A 64 12.65 20.75 -0.62
N ALA A 65 12.54 21.45 -1.75
CA ALA A 65 11.55 22.50 -1.97
C ALA A 65 10.11 22.01 -1.75
N TYR A 66 9.79 20.83 -2.25
CA TYR A 66 8.45 20.25 -2.08
C TYR A 66 8.19 19.77 -0.65
N LEU A 67 9.19 19.19 0.03
CA LEU A 67 9.05 18.80 1.43
C LEU A 67 8.89 20.03 2.34
N ASP A 68 9.60 21.11 2.05
CA ASP A 68 9.43 22.41 2.72
C ASP A 68 8.03 22.99 2.49
N ALA A 69 7.54 22.98 1.23
CA ALA A 69 6.20 23.45 0.90
C ALA A 69 5.10 22.60 1.56
N ALA A 70 5.35 21.31 1.78
CA ALA A 70 4.46 20.41 2.51
C ALA A 70 4.57 20.54 4.04
N GLY A 71 5.44 21.42 4.56
CA GLY A 71 5.59 21.71 5.98
C GLY A 71 6.50 20.75 6.75
N TYR A 72 7.29 19.91 6.06
CA TYR A 72 8.29 19.07 6.73
C TYR A 72 9.49 19.91 7.19
N PRO A 73 9.95 19.76 8.44
CA PRO A 73 11.08 20.53 8.94
C PRO A 73 12.36 20.20 8.16
N ARG A 74 13.30 21.16 8.09
CA ARG A 74 14.62 20.96 7.47
C ARG A 74 15.57 20.14 8.35
N GLU A 75 15.26 20.05 9.63
CA GLU A 75 16.02 19.33 10.64
C GLU A 75 15.13 18.27 11.29
N SER A 76 15.73 17.15 11.67
CA SER A 76 15.00 16.05 12.31
C SER A 76 14.37 16.50 13.63
N ARG A 77 13.04 16.34 13.73
CA ARG A 77 12.28 16.47 14.98
C ARG A 77 11.81 15.12 15.51
N LEU A 78 12.37 14.03 14.97
CA LEU A 78 12.02 12.69 15.36
C LEU A 78 12.63 12.33 16.72
N PRO A 79 11.97 11.47 17.51
CA PRO A 79 12.52 10.98 18.77
C PRO A 79 13.84 10.24 18.54
N ARG A 80 14.71 10.28 19.57
CA ARG A 80 15.98 9.52 19.56
C ARG A 80 15.69 8.03 19.40
N GLY A 81 16.39 7.39 18.46
CA GLY A 81 16.21 5.96 18.16
C GLY A 81 15.17 5.65 17.09
N TRP A 82 14.53 6.66 16.49
CA TRP A 82 13.67 6.44 15.32
C TRP A 82 14.48 5.83 14.17
N GLN A 83 13.91 4.79 13.56
CA GLN A 83 14.48 4.07 12.44
C GLN A 83 13.45 3.98 11.32
N ALA A 84 13.91 4.11 10.08
CA ALA A 84 13.04 3.92 8.93
C ALA A 84 12.55 2.45 8.89
N PRO A 85 11.27 2.23 8.57
CA PRO A 85 10.74 0.88 8.40
C PRO A 85 11.43 0.15 7.24
N PRO A 86 11.50 -1.19 7.28
CA PRO A 86 12.03 -1.96 6.16
C PRO A 86 11.18 -1.78 4.91
N ALA A 87 11.84 -1.79 3.76
CA ALA A 87 11.22 -1.62 2.46
C ALA A 87 10.34 -2.82 2.07
N THR A 88 9.07 -2.56 1.76
CA THR A 88 8.09 -3.56 1.33
C THR A 88 7.93 -3.58 -0.19
N PRO A 89 7.44 -4.68 -0.81
CA PRO A 89 7.07 -4.65 -2.22
C PRO A 89 5.95 -3.63 -2.47
N LEU A 90 5.91 -3.05 -3.68
CA LEU A 90 4.87 -2.09 -4.04
C LEU A 90 3.52 -2.80 -3.98
N VAL A 91 3.30 -3.83 -4.77
CA VAL A 91 2.10 -4.66 -4.65
C VAL A 91 2.29 -5.54 -3.42
N ALA A 92 1.36 -5.46 -2.47
CA ALA A 92 1.28 -6.44 -1.41
C ALA A 92 1.00 -7.77 -2.10
N GLN A 93 2.00 -8.65 -2.16
CA GLN A 93 1.82 -10.06 -2.48
C GLN A 93 0.74 -10.53 -1.49
N ARG A 94 -0.51 -10.62 -1.95
CA ARG A 94 -1.58 -11.17 -1.13
C ARG A 94 -1.04 -12.55 -0.77
N PRO A 95 -0.85 -12.89 0.52
CA PRO A 95 -0.62 -14.29 0.86
C PRO A 95 -1.76 -15.00 0.16
N ALA A 96 -1.43 -15.93 -0.75
CA ALA A 96 -2.44 -16.78 -1.36
C ALA A 96 -3.34 -17.19 -0.20
N ALA A 97 -4.60 -16.75 -0.24
CA ALA A 97 -5.53 -17.01 0.83
C ALA A 97 -5.37 -18.50 1.09
N THR A 98 -4.88 -18.87 2.28
CA THR A 98 -5.01 -20.24 2.74
C THR A 98 -6.48 -20.54 2.47
N PRO A 99 -6.81 -21.52 1.60
CA PRO A 99 -8.20 -21.78 1.28
C PRO A 99 -8.89 -21.91 2.62
N ALA A 100 -9.83 -21.01 2.88
CA ALA A 100 -10.69 -21.16 4.03
C ALA A 100 -11.23 -22.57 3.91
N PRO A 101 -11.09 -23.43 4.94
CA PRO A 101 -11.82 -24.70 4.93
C PRO A 101 -13.27 -24.34 4.60
N PRO A 102 -13.92 -25.07 3.66
CA PRO A 102 -15.27 -24.75 3.24
C PRO A 102 -16.09 -24.51 4.49
N ALA A 103 -16.66 -23.31 4.59
CA ALA A 103 -17.60 -22.99 5.64
C ALA A 103 -18.67 -24.07 5.56
N GLU A 104 -18.59 -24.99 6.51
CA GLU A 104 -19.58 -26.00 6.74
C GLU A 104 -20.88 -25.22 6.86
N ALA A 105 -21.74 -25.41 5.87
CA ALA A 105 -23.02 -24.75 5.78
C ALA A 105 -23.70 -24.99 7.12
N ALA A 106 -23.80 -23.95 7.95
CA ALA A 106 -24.65 -23.97 9.11
C ALA A 106 -26.03 -24.41 8.59
N PRO A 107 -26.60 -25.50 9.11
CA PRO A 107 -27.93 -25.91 8.70
C PRO A 107 -28.86 -24.73 9.00
N PRO A 108 -29.75 -24.33 8.07
CA PRO A 108 -30.79 -23.37 8.43
C PRO A 108 -31.61 -24.00 9.56
N LEU A 109 -31.48 -23.41 10.75
CA LEU A 109 -32.38 -23.65 11.86
C LEU A 109 -33.78 -23.25 11.41
N ASP A 110 -34.63 -24.27 11.30
CA ASP A 110 -36.07 -24.23 11.58
C ASP A 110 -36.90 -23.21 10.78
N ALA A 111 -37.28 -23.60 9.56
CA ALA A 111 -38.56 -23.16 9.02
C ALA A 111 -39.67 -23.98 9.71
N PRO A 112 -40.68 -23.36 10.36
CA PRO A 112 -41.83 -24.12 10.83
C PRO A 112 -42.59 -24.68 9.62
N THR A 113 -42.69 -26.01 9.57
CA THR A 113 -43.59 -26.73 8.67
C THR A 113 -45.02 -26.24 8.95
N VAL A 114 -45.62 -25.54 7.98
CA VAL A 114 -47.07 -25.38 7.94
C VAL A 114 -47.61 -26.58 7.17
N ALA A 115 -48.23 -27.49 7.91
CA ALA A 115 -48.90 -28.66 7.35
C ALA A 115 -50.08 -28.26 6.43
N PRO A 116 -50.39 -29.07 5.39
CA PRO A 116 -51.44 -28.76 4.44
C PRO A 116 -52.82 -29.13 4.99
N ALA A 117 -53.80 -28.21 4.87
CA ALA A 117 -55.21 -28.54 5.08
C ALA A 117 -55.86 -28.87 3.71
N PRO A 118 -56.59 -29.99 3.58
CA PRO A 118 -57.15 -30.43 2.31
C PRO A 118 -58.38 -29.62 1.89
N ALA A 119 -58.53 -29.45 0.57
CA ALA A 119 -59.71 -28.87 -0.05
C ALA A 119 -60.97 -29.72 0.23
N GLY A 120 -62.05 -29.06 0.66
CA GLY A 120 -63.35 -29.69 0.94
C GLY A 120 -64.52 -28.71 1.05
N LEU A 121 -65.09 -28.34 -0.12
CA LEU A 121 -66.51 -28.19 -0.51
C LEU A 121 -67.58 -27.44 0.36
N ARG A 122 -68.38 -26.59 -0.36
CA ARG A 122 -69.82 -26.13 -0.24
C ARG A 122 -70.13 -25.01 0.78
N PHE A 123 -71.01 -24.02 0.55
CA PHE A 123 -72.16 -23.78 -0.35
C PHE A 123 -72.06 -22.45 -1.11
#